data_AF-A0AAW7XJW9-F1
#
_entry.id   AF-A0AAW7XJW9-F1
#
_cell.length_a   1.000
_cell.length_b   1.000
_cell.length_c   1.000
_cell.angle_alpha   90.00
_cell.angle_beta   90.00
_cell.angle_gamma   90.00
#
_symmetry.space_group_name_H-M   'P 1'
#
loop_
_entity.id
_entity.type
_entity.pdbx_description
1 polymer ?
#
loop_
_entity_poly.entity_id
_entity_poly.type
_entity_poly.pdbx_seq_one_letter_code
_entity_poly.pdbx_strand_id
1 'polypeptide(L)'
;MPNITHAKVSVLSGYGKKAPAAILLEYGSKRILLDAGGSLQSGDAMGWTFPPGLDAIIISHDHVDHARGLEQLDYPVPVYATAPVLALLPNHLSLHTLPIKGDVTLEGIPFTIGQAGHSLGGIWIHADIGGGIFYSGDYSLESSLFAFDPPPPAALALIDASYGLYDEPLAHTKDALLSLLERPEPVLLPVPPTGRALEIANWLWEQGRDDWSLGPDCLTPEQALALPHGCLKAEVLASLQAMPHSSYQPNAHIIISGDPDGLGGEVARLLKEEPDRTVIYTGYLPRKAKLDVSAGKAHSLRWNVHPRKQDLKWMVDHLQCTQCLPLFHPINNIQEWASCIGPSLITQTHLRICA
;
A
#
# COMPACT_ATOMS: atom_id res chain seq x y z
N MET A 1 26.06 -27.76 7.76
CA MET A 1 25.45 -26.86 6.77
C MET A 1 26.58 -26.08 6.12
N PRO A 2 26.60 -25.87 4.79
CA PRO A 2 27.63 -25.04 4.18
C PRO A 2 27.63 -23.66 4.88
N ASN A 3 28.82 -23.09 5.11
CA ASN A 3 28.95 -21.75 5.69
C ASN A 3 28.35 -20.74 4.69
N ILE A 4 27.05 -20.47 4.81
CA ILE A 4 26.40 -19.40 4.07
C ILE A 4 26.95 -18.11 4.65
N THR A 5 27.87 -17.50 3.93
CA THR A 5 28.57 -16.29 4.40
C THR A 5 27.87 -15.02 3.96
N HIS A 6 26.91 -15.10 3.02
CA HIS A 6 26.27 -13.93 2.45
C HIS A 6 24.84 -14.22 1.96
N ALA A 7 23.97 -13.21 2.06
CA ALA A 7 22.72 -13.11 1.32
C ALA A 7 22.87 -12.18 0.12
N LYS A 8 21.98 -12.33 -0.87
CA LYS A 8 21.85 -11.39 -1.99
C LYS A 8 20.43 -10.86 -2.06
N VAL A 9 20.32 -9.56 -2.36
CA VAL A 9 19.03 -8.91 -2.64
C VAL A 9 19.12 -8.27 -4.01
N SER A 10 18.18 -8.58 -4.89
CA SER A 10 18.07 -7.99 -6.23
C SER A 10 16.71 -7.36 -6.43
N VAL A 11 16.66 -6.04 -6.61
CA VAL A 11 15.45 -5.33 -6.99
C VAL A 11 15.23 -5.52 -8.50
N LEU A 12 14.34 -6.45 -8.85
CA LEU A 12 14.00 -6.78 -10.24
C LEU A 12 13.12 -5.68 -10.85
N SER A 13 12.26 -5.07 -10.03
CA SER A 13 11.43 -3.92 -10.38
C SER A 13 11.07 -3.10 -9.12
N GLY A 14 10.63 -1.86 -9.33
CA GLY A 14 10.22 -0.94 -8.26
C GLY A 14 11.26 0.12 -7.90
N TYR A 15 12.49 0.10 -8.45
CA TYR A 15 13.49 1.13 -8.21
C TYR A 15 13.44 2.28 -9.25
N GLY A 16 13.61 3.52 -8.79
CA GLY A 16 13.82 4.71 -9.64
C GLY A 16 12.58 5.20 -10.41
N LYS A 17 11.41 4.60 -10.19
CA LYS A 17 10.12 4.98 -10.78
C LYS A 17 8.98 4.31 -10.02
N LYS A 18 7.75 4.82 -10.15
CA LYS A 18 6.54 4.05 -9.78
C LYS A 18 6.40 2.90 -10.78
N ALA A 19 6.59 1.69 -10.30
CA ALA A 19 6.63 0.47 -11.09
C ALA A 19 6.20 -0.71 -10.21
N PRO A 20 5.81 -1.84 -10.82
CA PRO A 20 5.39 -3.02 -10.07
C PRO A 20 6.52 -3.52 -9.16
N ALA A 21 6.21 -3.94 -7.94
CA ALA A 21 7.16 -4.44 -6.97
C ALA A 21 7.62 -5.86 -7.32
N ALA A 22 8.94 -6.08 -7.33
CA ALA A 22 9.52 -7.42 -7.43
C ALA A 22 10.94 -7.39 -6.86
N ILE A 23 11.13 -8.00 -5.69
CA ILE A 23 12.42 -8.04 -5.01
C ILE A 23 12.79 -9.49 -4.73
N LEU A 24 13.95 -9.93 -5.25
CA LEU A 24 14.46 -11.28 -5.04
C LEU A 24 15.44 -11.30 -3.87
N LEU A 25 15.15 -12.10 -2.86
CA LEU A 25 16.05 -12.47 -1.76
C LEU A 25 16.63 -13.86 -2.01
N GLU A 26 17.95 -13.98 -1.99
CA GLU A 26 18.68 -15.26 -2.10
C GLU A 26 19.52 -15.50 -0.84
N TYR A 27 19.35 -16.66 -0.21
CA TYR A 27 20.10 -17.08 0.97
C TYR A 27 20.42 -18.57 0.92
N GLY A 28 21.71 -18.92 0.86
CA GLY A 28 22.12 -20.30 0.62
C GLY A 28 21.64 -20.80 -0.75
N SER A 29 20.83 -21.87 -0.76
CA SER A 29 20.16 -22.37 -1.96
C SER A 29 18.74 -21.82 -2.14
N LYS A 30 18.25 -21.01 -1.20
CA LYS A 30 16.86 -20.54 -1.17
C LYS A 30 16.67 -19.24 -1.93
N ARG A 31 15.57 -19.16 -2.66
CA ARG A 31 15.16 -18.00 -3.48
C ARG A 31 13.73 -17.61 -3.13
N ILE A 32 13.58 -16.45 -2.49
CA ILE A 32 12.29 -15.93 -2.02
C ILE A 32 11.99 -14.64 -2.78
N LEU A 33 10.83 -14.56 -3.43
CA LEU A 33 10.37 -13.33 -4.07
C LEU A 33 9.50 -12.56 -3.08
N LEU A 34 9.82 -11.29 -2.84
CA LEU A 34 9.00 -10.35 -2.08
C LEU A 34 8.24 -9.47 -3.09
N ASP A 35 6.92 -9.59 -3.03
CA ASP A 35 5.95 -9.09 -4.00
C ASP A 35 6.12 -9.56 -5.45
N ALA A 36 4.98 -9.66 -6.12
CA ALA A 36 4.86 -10.01 -7.53
C ALA A 36 3.88 -9.03 -8.19
N GLY A 37 4.32 -7.80 -8.39
CA GLY A 37 3.52 -6.71 -8.91
C GLY A 37 3.12 -6.84 -10.38
N GLY A 38 1.87 -6.50 -10.69
CA GLY A 38 1.33 -6.39 -12.05
C GLY A 38 1.40 -4.97 -12.61
N SER A 39 1.08 -4.81 -13.90
CA SER A 39 1.12 -3.52 -14.60
C SER A 39 0.17 -2.48 -13.99
N LEU A 40 0.68 -1.26 -13.78
CA LEU A 40 -0.06 -0.13 -13.22
C LEU A 40 -1.20 0.39 -14.13
N GLN A 41 -1.11 0.14 -15.43
CA GLN A 41 -2.15 0.50 -16.40
C GLN A 41 -2.57 -0.74 -17.17
N SER A 42 -3.86 -0.81 -17.50
CA SER A 42 -4.40 -1.89 -18.32
C SER A 42 -3.76 -1.90 -19.71
N GLY A 43 -3.19 -3.04 -20.09
CA GLY A 43 -2.54 -3.24 -21.39
C GLY A 43 -1.03 -2.95 -21.42
N ASP A 44 -0.47 -2.38 -20.34
CA ASP A 44 0.97 -2.21 -20.22
C ASP A 44 1.66 -3.54 -19.86
N ALA A 45 2.92 -3.69 -20.30
CA ALA A 45 3.75 -4.81 -19.86
C ALA A 45 4.16 -4.65 -18.38
N MET A 46 4.24 -5.76 -17.65
CA MET A 46 4.66 -5.79 -16.25
C MET A 46 6.09 -5.25 -16.04
N GLY A 47 6.97 -5.39 -17.04
CA GLY A 47 8.30 -4.79 -17.03
C GLY A 47 9.37 -5.55 -16.22
N TRP A 48 9.04 -6.75 -15.72
CA TRP A 48 9.96 -7.71 -15.11
C TRP A 48 9.48 -9.14 -15.39
N THR A 49 10.27 -10.16 -15.02
CA THR A 49 9.94 -11.57 -15.25
C THR A 49 10.22 -12.40 -14.00
N PHE A 50 9.43 -13.45 -13.77
CA PHE A 50 9.68 -14.37 -12.67
C PHE A 50 11.07 -15.01 -12.79
N PRO A 51 11.92 -14.92 -11.74
CA PRO A 51 13.16 -15.65 -11.72
C PRO A 51 12.89 -17.17 -11.62
N PRO A 52 13.73 -18.02 -12.21
CA PRO A 52 13.55 -19.47 -12.11
C PRO A 52 13.87 -19.99 -10.71
N GLY A 53 13.22 -21.09 -10.32
CA GLY A 53 13.56 -21.85 -9.12
C GLY A 53 13.24 -21.12 -7.82
N LEU A 54 12.13 -20.37 -7.76
CA LEU A 54 11.64 -19.80 -6.51
C LEU A 54 11.21 -20.91 -5.55
N ASP A 55 11.61 -20.80 -4.28
CA ASP A 55 11.13 -21.66 -3.20
C ASP A 55 9.85 -21.09 -2.57
N ALA A 56 9.67 -19.77 -2.59
CA ALA A 56 8.47 -19.10 -2.08
C ALA A 56 8.28 -17.71 -2.69
N ILE A 57 7.04 -17.22 -2.63
CA ILE A 57 6.66 -15.83 -2.86
C ILE A 57 5.96 -15.31 -1.60
N ILE A 58 6.32 -14.12 -1.14
CA ILE A 58 5.63 -13.43 -0.03
C ILE A 58 4.99 -12.17 -0.60
N ILE A 59 3.67 -12.01 -0.40
CA ILE A 59 2.92 -10.83 -0.82
C ILE A 59 2.68 -9.92 0.39
N SER A 60 3.09 -8.67 0.29
CA SER A 60 2.95 -7.66 1.32
C SER A 60 1.49 -7.19 1.46
N HIS A 61 0.81 -6.95 0.35
CA HIS A 61 -0.59 -6.48 0.33
C HIS A 61 -1.28 -6.68 -1.04
N ASP A 62 -2.56 -6.34 -1.12
CA ASP A 62 -3.49 -6.71 -2.19
C ASP A 62 -3.44 -5.84 -3.46
N HIS A 63 -2.67 -4.75 -3.47
CA HIS A 63 -2.66 -3.84 -4.60
C HIS A 63 -2.06 -4.44 -5.87
N VAL A 64 -2.54 -3.91 -7.01
CA VAL A 64 -2.19 -4.37 -8.36
C VAL A 64 -0.68 -4.46 -8.56
N ASP A 65 0.03 -3.42 -8.17
CA ASP A 65 1.47 -3.27 -8.30
C ASP A 65 2.28 -4.10 -7.30
N HIS A 66 1.65 -4.89 -6.44
CA HIS A 66 2.31 -5.80 -5.50
C HIS A 66 1.91 -7.27 -5.66
N ALA A 67 0.69 -7.55 -6.15
CA ALA A 67 0.17 -8.92 -6.21
C ALA A 67 -0.21 -9.43 -7.61
N ARG A 68 -0.60 -8.56 -8.55
CA ARG A 68 -1.25 -9.02 -9.81
C ARG A 68 -0.32 -9.65 -10.84
N GLY A 69 1.00 -9.61 -10.63
CA GLY A 69 1.94 -10.41 -11.40
C GLY A 69 1.69 -11.92 -11.24
N LEU A 70 1.09 -12.34 -10.12
CA LEU A 70 0.71 -13.74 -9.86
C LEU A 70 -0.29 -14.30 -10.88
N GLU A 71 -1.05 -13.47 -11.59
CA GLU A 71 -1.92 -13.93 -12.70
C GLU A 71 -1.12 -14.57 -13.85
N GLN A 72 0.18 -14.28 -13.94
CA GLN A 72 1.09 -14.80 -14.98
C GLN A 72 2.00 -15.92 -14.46
N LEU A 73 1.85 -16.33 -13.19
CA LEU A 73 2.65 -17.39 -12.60
C LEU A 73 2.17 -18.76 -13.11
N ASP A 74 3.05 -19.48 -13.82
CA ASP A 74 2.71 -20.71 -14.55
C ASP A 74 3.35 -21.99 -13.97
N TYR A 75 4.06 -21.88 -12.85
CA TYR A 75 4.69 -23.01 -12.17
C TYR A 75 4.34 -23.06 -10.67
N PRO A 76 4.33 -24.25 -10.05
CA PRO A 76 3.94 -24.38 -8.65
C PRO A 76 5.02 -23.83 -7.72
N VAL A 77 4.68 -22.77 -6.99
CA VAL A 77 5.48 -22.22 -5.89
C VAL A 77 4.53 -21.80 -4.75
N PRO A 78 4.88 -22.07 -3.48
CA PRO A 78 4.12 -21.56 -2.34
C PRO A 78 4.04 -20.02 -2.33
N VAL A 79 2.83 -19.49 -2.18
CA VAL A 79 2.55 -18.06 -2.06
C VAL A 79 2.03 -17.79 -0.65
N TYR A 80 2.73 -16.92 0.07
CA TYR A 80 2.45 -16.56 1.45
C TYR A 80 1.88 -15.14 1.53
N ALA A 81 0.75 -14.97 2.20
CA ALA A 81 0.18 -13.66 2.50
C ALA A 81 -0.76 -13.74 3.71
N THR A 82 -1.21 -12.61 4.23
CA THR A 82 -2.23 -12.58 5.28
C THR A 82 -3.59 -13.05 4.75
N ALA A 83 -4.47 -13.52 5.64
CA ALA A 83 -5.78 -14.06 5.23
C ALA A 83 -6.64 -13.10 4.38
N PRO A 84 -6.72 -11.78 4.69
CA PRO A 84 -7.45 -10.83 3.83
C PRO A 84 -6.86 -10.72 2.42
N VAL A 85 -5.53 -10.74 2.30
CA VAL A 85 -4.83 -10.66 1.00
C VAL A 85 -5.06 -11.94 0.19
N LEU A 86 -4.94 -13.12 0.83
CA LEU A 86 -5.16 -14.40 0.16
C LEU A 86 -6.55 -14.54 -0.47
N ALA A 87 -7.58 -13.95 0.15
CA ALA A 87 -8.95 -13.98 -0.37
C ALA A 87 -9.11 -13.26 -1.73
N LEU A 88 -8.13 -12.43 -2.11
CA LEU A 88 -8.11 -11.68 -3.36
C LEU A 88 -7.14 -12.28 -4.41
N LEU A 89 -6.36 -13.29 -4.04
CA LEU A 89 -5.39 -13.93 -4.94
C LEU A 89 -6.02 -15.06 -5.77
N PRO A 90 -5.44 -15.41 -6.94
CA PRO A 90 -5.95 -16.51 -7.76
C PRO A 90 -5.98 -17.86 -7.01
N ASN A 91 -7.17 -18.47 -6.93
CA ASN A 91 -7.40 -19.69 -6.14
C ASN A 91 -6.65 -20.95 -6.61
N HIS A 92 -6.07 -20.93 -7.81
CA HIS A 92 -5.32 -22.06 -8.36
C HIS A 92 -3.87 -22.14 -7.81
N LEU A 93 -3.41 -21.10 -7.11
CA LEU A 93 -2.09 -21.02 -6.53
C LEU A 93 -1.99 -21.84 -5.23
N SER A 94 -0.77 -22.22 -4.85
CA SER A 94 -0.49 -22.85 -3.56
C SER A 94 -0.44 -21.77 -2.48
N LEU A 95 -1.60 -21.44 -1.90
CA LEU A 95 -1.75 -20.33 -0.94
C LEU A 95 -1.49 -20.78 0.51
N HIS A 96 -0.70 -20.01 1.24
CA HIS A 96 -0.32 -20.26 2.64
C HIS A 96 -0.52 -18.99 3.48
N THR A 97 -1.20 -19.13 4.62
CA THR A 97 -1.53 -17.99 5.48
C THR A 97 -0.35 -17.57 6.35
N LEU A 98 -0.03 -16.28 6.32
CA LEU A 98 0.85 -15.60 7.28
C LEU A 98 0.04 -14.93 8.40
N PRO A 99 0.60 -14.82 9.61
CA PRO A 99 0.03 -13.95 10.63
C PRO A 99 0.13 -12.49 10.18
N ILE A 100 -0.73 -11.62 10.72
CA ILE A 100 -0.63 -10.17 10.50
C ILE A 100 0.57 -9.54 11.22
N LYS A 101 1.12 -10.23 12.22
CA LYS A 101 2.35 -9.88 12.92
C LYS A 101 2.94 -11.06 13.68
N GLY A 102 4.24 -11.02 13.92
CA GLY A 102 4.99 -12.02 14.69
C GLY A 102 6.04 -12.76 13.85
N ASP A 103 6.69 -13.72 14.49
CA ASP A 103 7.80 -14.46 13.89
C ASP A 103 7.32 -15.70 13.14
N VAL A 104 7.90 -15.93 11.96
CA VAL A 104 7.64 -17.10 11.12
C VAL A 104 8.95 -17.64 10.57
N THR A 105 8.96 -18.92 10.18
CA THR A 105 10.10 -19.50 9.45
C THR A 105 9.60 -20.04 8.13
N LEU A 106 10.11 -19.49 7.03
CA LEU A 106 9.74 -19.88 5.67
C LEU A 106 10.99 -20.40 4.99
N GLU A 107 10.91 -21.61 4.43
CA GLU A 107 12.04 -22.23 3.72
C GLU A 107 13.36 -22.32 4.53
N GLY A 108 13.25 -22.35 5.87
CA GLY A 108 14.39 -22.37 6.78
C GLY A 108 15.01 -20.99 7.07
N ILE A 109 14.38 -19.92 6.60
CA ILE A 109 14.78 -18.53 6.87
C ILE A 109 13.84 -17.95 7.94
N PRO A 110 14.36 -17.40 9.05
CA PRO A 110 13.57 -16.67 10.03
C PRO A 110 13.14 -15.31 9.48
N PHE A 111 11.84 -15.01 9.63
CA PHE A 111 11.25 -13.71 9.33
C PHE A 111 10.44 -13.19 10.52
N THR A 112 10.43 -11.89 10.70
CA THR A 112 9.44 -11.18 11.53
C THR A 112 8.52 -10.38 10.60
N ILE A 113 7.23 -10.48 10.86
CA ILE A 113 6.16 -9.79 10.11
C ILE A 113 5.50 -8.76 11.04
N GLY A 114 5.05 -7.64 10.49
CA GLY A 114 4.18 -6.70 11.20
C GLY A 114 3.34 -5.88 10.25
N GLN A 115 2.34 -5.19 10.79
CA GLN A 115 1.37 -4.47 9.98
C GLN A 115 1.96 -3.19 9.41
N ALA A 116 1.61 -2.87 8.16
CA ALA A 116 2.15 -1.73 7.42
C ALA A 116 1.27 -0.47 7.46
N GLY A 117 0.07 -0.51 8.05
CA GLY A 117 -0.81 0.66 8.15
C GLY A 117 -1.35 1.18 6.81
N HIS A 118 -1.07 0.51 5.69
CA HIS A 118 -1.37 0.99 4.34
C HIS A 118 -2.72 0.50 3.81
N SER A 119 -2.91 -0.82 3.85
CA SER A 119 -4.13 -1.47 3.35
C SER A 119 -4.53 -2.63 4.26
N LEU A 120 -5.68 -3.21 3.96
CA LEU A 120 -6.26 -4.25 4.78
C LEU A 120 -5.39 -5.52 4.78
N GLY A 121 -4.88 -5.89 5.96
CA GLY A 121 -4.00 -7.05 6.10
C GLY A 121 -2.61 -6.85 5.49
N GLY A 122 -2.27 -5.62 5.11
CA GLY A 122 -0.96 -5.26 4.58
C GLY A 122 0.14 -5.36 5.64
N ILE A 123 1.27 -5.93 5.25
CA ILE A 123 2.41 -6.22 6.14
C ILE A 123 3.73 -5.69 5.58
N TRP A 124 4.64 -5.35 6.48
CA TRP A 124 6.07 -5.29 6.19
C TRP A 124 6.73 -6.62 6.55
N ILE A 125 7.90 -6.87 5.96
CA ILE A 125 8.63 -8.14 6.06
C ILE A 125 10.07 -7.85 6.51
N HIS A 126 10.52 -8.52 7.56
CA HIS A 126 11.91 -8.47 8.03
C HIS A 126 12.51 -9.88 8.00
N ALA A 127 13.62 -10.08 7.28
CA ALA A 127 14.37 -11.32 7.32
C ALA A 127 15.54 -11.18 8.30
N ASP A 128 15.67 -12.11 9.26
CA ASP A 128 16.77 -12.12 10.22
C ASP A 128 18.03 -12.74 9.59
N ILE A 129 18.65 -11.98 8.69
CA ILE A 129 19.88 -12.33 7.98
C ILE A 129 20.83 -11.12 7.99
N GLY A 130 22.08 -11.32 8.41
CA GLY A 130 23.13 -10.31 8.24
C GLY A 130 22.85 -8.96 8.92
N GLY A 131 22.26 -8.99 10.12
CA GLY A 131 21.83 -7.80 10.85
C GLY A 131 20.46 -7.25 10.44
N GLY A 132 19.72 -7.98 9.60
CA GLY A 132 18.34 -7.69 9.23
C GLY A 132 18.18 -7.12 7.83
N ILE A 133 17.23 -7.68 7.08
CA ILE A 133 16.80 -7.19 5.76
C ILE A 133 15.33 -6.82 5.87
N PHE A 134 15.04 -5.52 5.86
CA PHE A 134 13.69 -4.99 5.96
C PHE A 134 13.14 -4.61 4.59
N TYR A 135 11.91 -5.05 4.31
CA TYR A 135 11.12 -4.61 3.17
C TYR A 135 9.75 -4.13 3.65
N SER A 136 9.41 -2.87 3.38
CA SER A 136 8.19 -2.28 3.92
C SER A 136 6.91 -2.68 3.21
N GLY A 137 6.97 -3.21 1.98
CA GLY A 137 5.82 -3.08 1.06
C GLY A 137 5.49 -1.61 0.84
N ASP A 138 4.21 -1.28 0.72
CA ASP A 138 3.71 0.09 0.92
C ASP A 138 3.29 0.26 2.39
N TYR A 139 3.59 1.40 3.03
CA TYR A 139 3.28 1.63 4.44
C TYR A 139 2.73 3.03 4.73
N SER A 140 1.97 3.18 5.81
CA SER A 140 1.50 4.49 6.30
C SER A 140 1.61 4.57 7.82
N LEU A 141 2.07 5.72 8.31
CA LEU A 141 2.03 6.07 9.72
C LEU A 141 0.81 6.95 10.08
N GLU A 142 0.11 7.50 9.08
CA GLU A 142 -1.01 8.42 9.27
C GLU A 142 -2.39 7.75 9.21
N SER A 143 -2.47 6.46 8.86
CA SER A 143 -3.75 5.76 8.81
C SER A 143 -4.45 5.78 10.17
N SER A 144 -5.73 6.16 10.18
CA SER A 144 -6.61 6.04 11.34
C SER A 144 -7.27 4.67 11.44
N LEU A 145 -7.30 3.91 10.35
CA LEU A 145 -7.97 2.61 10.27
C LEU A 145 -7.03 1.43 10.51
N PHE A 146 -5.91 1.39 9.78
CA PHE A 146 -5.00 0.25 9.77
C PHE A 146 -3.85 0.45 10.75
N ALA A 147 -3.56 -0.58 11.53
CA ALA A 147 -2.45 -0.54 12.48
C ALA A 147 -1.10 -0.61 11.78
N PHE A 148 -0.09 0.00 12.40
CA PHE A 148 1.30 -0.08 12.00
C PHE A 148 2.11 -0.61 13.18
N ASP A 149 2.82 -1.72 13.01
CA ASP A 149 3.70 -2.28 14.04
C ASP A 149 5.14 -1.79 13.80
N PRO A 150 5.84 -1.19 14.79
CA PRO A 150 7.24 -0.76 14.60
C PRO A 150 8.18 -1.96 14.32
N PRO A 151 8.99 -1.92 13.25
CA PRO A 151 9.88 -3.03 12.89
C PRO A 151 11.16 -3.08 13.75
N PRO A 152 11.79 -4.26 13.90
CA PRO A 152 13.09 -4.36 14.55
C PRO A 152 14.21 -3.70 13.71
N PRO A 153 15.39 -3.41 14.31
CA PRO A 153 16.54 -2.90 13.56
C PRO A 153 16.91 -3.76 12.36
N ALA A 154 17.41 -3.14 11.30
CA ALA A 154 17.80 -3.81 10.07
C ALA A 154 19.02 -3.15 9.43
N ALA A 155 20.02 -3.94 9.04
CA ALA A 155 21.21 -3.44 8.35
C ALA A 155 20.88 -2.86 6.97
N LEU A 156 19.98 -3.53 6.22
CA LEU A 156 19.43 -3.09 4.94
C LEU A 156 17.93 -2.78 5.07
N ALA A 157 17.51 -1.62 4.58
CA ALA A 157 16.12 -1.23 4.46
C ALA A 157 15.74 -0.97 2.98
N LEU A 158 14.67 -1.61 2.51
CA LEU A 158 13.99 -1.38 1.24
C LEU A 158 12.65 -0.74 1.57
N ILE A 159 12.52 0.58 1.39
CA ILE A 159 11.38 1.33 1.92
C ILE A 159 10.51 1.94 0.81
N ASP A 160 9.19 1.92 1.02
CA ASP A 160 8.23 2.68 0.23
C ASP A 160 8.64 4.14 0.24
N ALA A 161 8.70 4.75 -0.93
CA ALA A 161 8.90 6.18 -1.06
C ALA A 161 7.97 6.76 -2.12
N SER A 162 6.78 6.18 -2.32
CA SER A 162 5.81 6.53 -3.35
C SER A 162 5.49 8.04 -3.41
N TYR A 163 5.52 8.74 -2.28
CA TYR A 163 5.33 10.19 -2.20
C TYR A 163 6.60 11.04 -2.39
N GLY A 164 7.76 10.42 -2.52
CA GLY A 164 9.04 11.09 -2.61
C GLY A 164 9.34 11.88 -1.34
N LEU A 165 9.71 13.15 -1.50
CA LEU A 165 10.00 14.07 -0.39
C LEU A 165 8.81 15.00 -0.04
N TYR A 166 7.59 14.62 -0.43
CA TYR A 166 6.37 15.29 -0.01
C TYR A 166 6.17 15.17 1.51
N ASP A 167 5.70 16.25 2.15
CA ASP A 167 5.72 16.36 3.61
C ASP A 167 4.48 17.01 4.23
N GLU A 168 3.40 17.22 3.46
CA GLU A 168 2.19 17.78 4.03
C GLU A 168 1.45 16.72 4.87
N PRO A 169 1.02 17.04 6.10
CA PRO A 169 0.29 16.13 6.97
C PRO A 169 -1.15 15.90 6.50
N LEU A 170 -1.70 14.73 6.81
CA LEU A 170 -3.09 14.39 6.50
C LEU A 170 -4.09 15.38 7.11
N ALA A 171 -3.75 16.00 8.25
CA ALA A 171 -4.57 17.03 8.90
C ALA A 171 -4.89 18.21 7.97
N HIS A 172 -3.92 18.72 7.21
CA HIS A 172 -4.15 19.81 6.26
C HIS A 172 -5.11 19.39 5.13
N THR A 173 -5.00 18.15 4.65
CA THR A 173 -5.93 17.61 3.66
C THR A 173 -7.34 17.50 4.23
N LYS A 174 -7.49 17.03 5.48
CA LYS A 174 -8.79 16.92 6.15
C LYS A 174 -9.47 18.29 6.27
N ASP A 175 -8.73 19.33 6.66
CA ASP A 175 -9.25 20.70 6.74
C ASP A 175 -9.69 21.23 5.36
N ALA A 176 -8.87 21.03 4.34
CA ALA A 176 -9.19 21.42 2.97
C ALA A 176 -10.41 20.67 2.42
N LEU A 177 -10.54 19.37 2.75
CA LEU A 177 -11.67 18.55 2.35
C LEU A 177 -12.95 19.04 3.02
N LEU A 178 -12.92 19.36 4.32
CA LEU A 178 -14.07 19.96 5.03
C LEU A 178 -14.56 21.25 4.34
N SER A 179 -13.65 22.13 3.93
CA SER A 179 -14.02 23.36 3.22
C SER A 179 -14.70 23.12 1.86
N LEU A 180 -14.33 22.05 1.15
CA LEU A 180 -15.02 21.67 -0.10
C LEU A 180 -16.38 21.03 0.18
N LEU A 181 -16.46 20.30 1.28
CA LEU A 181 -17.61 19.55 1.75
C LEU A 181 -18.73 20.41 2.38
N GLU A 182 -18.44 21.69 2.69
CA GLU A 182 -19.42 22.70 3.13
C GLU A 182 -20.20 23.34 1.97
N ARG A 183 -19.75 23.11 0.73
CA ARG A 183 -20.39 23.66 -0.47
C ARG A 183 -21.69 22.91 -0.79
N PRO A 184 -22.67 23.55 -1.46
CA PRO A 184 -23.97 22.92 -1.72
C PRO A 184 -23.93 21.83 -2.81
N GLU A 185 -22.88 21.78 -3.63
CA GLU A 185 -22.77 20.79 -4.71
C GLU A 185 -22.46 19.38 -4.16
N PRO A 186 -23.13 18.33 -4.66
CA PRO A 186 -22.82 16.96 -4.27
C PRO A 186 -21.38 16.58 -4.63
N VAL A 187 -20.76 15.73 -3.82
CA VAL A 187 -19.35 15.36 -3.92
C VAL A 187 -19.20 13.91 -4.34
N LEU A 188 -18.20 13.64 -5.19
CA LEU A 188 -17.76 12.31 -5.56
C LEU A 188 -16.27 12.14 -5.25
N LEU A 189 -15.95 11.09 -4.50
CA LEU A 189 -14.59 10.71 -4.08
C LEU A 189 -14.24 9.34 -4.72
N PRO A 190 -13.58 9.33 -5.89
CA PRO A 190 -13.05 8.10 -6.49
C PRO A 190 -11.83 7.61 -5.71
N VAL A 191 -11.88 6.41 -5.17
CA VAL A 191 -10.86 5.87 -4.26
C VAL A 191 -10.61 4.37 -4.46
N PRO A 192 -9.52 3.79 -3.92
CA PRO A 192 -9.40 2.34 -3.78
C PRO A 192 -10.47 1.77 -2.83
N PRO A 193 -11.13 0.66 -3.19
CA PRO A 193 -12.30 0.15 -2.47
C PRO A 193 -12.01 -0.46 -1.09
N THR A 194 -10.82 -1.05 -0.88
CA THR A 194 -10.52 -1.89 0.30
C THR A 194 -9.81 -1.15 1.44
N GLY A 195 -9.45 0.12 1.27
CA GLY A 195 -8.71 0.89 2.29
C GLY A 195 -9.24 2.30 2.50
N ARG A 196 -8.86 3.21 1.61
CA ARG A 196 -9.15 4.65 1.75
C ARG A 196 -10.65 4.96 1.83
N ALA A 197 -11.50 4.19 1.14
CA ALA A 197 -12.94 4.40 1.16
C ALA A 197 -13.52 4.37 2.58
N LEU A 198 -13.28 3.28 3.31
CA LEU A 198 -13.77 3.12 4.67
C LEU A 198 -13.09 4.08 5.64
N GLU A 199 -11.81 4.41 5.42
CA GLU A 199 -11.10 5.36 6.26
C GLU A 199 -11.67 6.78 6.16
N ILE A 200 -12.01 7.24 4.95
CA ILE A 200 -12.70 8.53 4.74
C ILE A 200 -14.10 8.48 5.34
N ALA A 201 -14.86 7.39 5.14
CA ALA A 201 -16.20 7.25 5.72
C ALA A 201 -16.18 7.30 7.25
N ASN A 202 -15.21 6.61 7.89
CA ASN A 202 -15.00 6.68 9.34
C ASN A 202 -14.68 8.10 9.80
N TRP A 203 -13.79 8.80 9.10
CA TRP A 203 -13.48 10.18 9.43
C TRP A 203 -14.71 11.10 9.30
N LEU A 204 -15.52 10.98 8.23
CA LEU A 204 -16.74 11.77 8.07
C LEU A 204 -17.74 11.52 9.20
N TRP A 205 -17.91 10.27 9.60
CA TRP A 205 -18.74 9.89 10.74
C TRP A 205 -18.24 10.52 12.05
N GLU A 206 -16.93 10.53 12.30
CA GLU A 206 -16.33 11.22 13.45
C GLU A 206 -16.53 12.75 13.40
N GLN A 207 -16.69 13.34 12.21
CA GLN A 207 -17.08 14.75 12.05
C GLN A 207 -18.59 14.98 12.25
N GLY A 208 -19.36 13.94 12.60
CA GLY A 208 -20.80 14.03 12.81
C GLY A 208 -21.61 14.11 11.51
N ARG A 209 -21.04 13.68 10.38
CA ARG A 209 -21.76 13.62 9.09
C ARG A 209 -22.37 12.25 8.84
N ASP A 210 -23.59 12.26 8.33
CA ASP A 210 -24.38 11.08 7.95
C ASP A 210 -24.90 11.15 6.50
N ASP A 211 -24.53 12.19 5.74
CA ASP A 211 -24.97 12.43 4.36
C ASP A 211 -24.01 11.85 3.29
N TRP A 212 -23.25 10.83 3.69
CA TRP A 212 -22.32 10.10 2.83
C TRP A 212 -22.81 8.68 2.54
N SER A 213 -22.34 8.09 1.44
CA SER A 213 -22.55 6.68 1.13
C SER A 213 -21.30 6.04 0.50
N LEU A 214 -21.01 4.81 0.94
CA LEU A 214 -20.00 3.95 0.32
C LEU A 214 -20.58 3.30 -0.93
N GLY A 215 -19.82 3.33 -2.02
CA GLY A 215 -20.13 2.63 -3.26
C GLY A 215 -20.26 1.12 -3.03
N PRO A 216 -21.00 0.42 -3.90
CA PRO A 216 -21.32 -1.00 -3.73
C PRO A 216 -20.09 -1.92 -3.77
N ASP A 217 -18.95 -1.42 -4.26
CA ASP A 217 -17.69 -2.13 -4.38
C ASP A 217 -16.70 -1.86 -3.24
N CYS A 218 -17.02 -0.92 -2.33
CA CYS A 218 -16.17 -0.58 -1.19
C CYS A 218 -16.37 -1.53 -0.01
N LEU A 219 -15.30 -1.69 0.77
CA LEU A 219 -15.34 -2.41 2.04
C LEU A 219 -16.30 -1.69 3.00
N THR A 220 -17.33 -2.40 3.45
CA THR A 220 -18.32 -1.89 4.41
C THR A 220 -17.82 -2.00 5.86
N PRO A 221 -18.38 -1.22 6.80
CA PRO A 221 -18.09 -1.37 8.24
C PRO A 221 -18.35 -2.79 8.76
N GLU A 222 -19.43 -3.44 8.30
CA GLU A 222 -19.78 -4.82 8.68
C GLU A 222 -18.71 -5.82 8.24
N GLN A 223 -18.31 -5.74 6.97
CA GLN A 223 -17.26 -6.60 6.43
C GLN A 223 -15.95 -6.35 7.16
N ALA A 224 -15.62 -5.09 7.47
CA ALA A 224 -14.43 -4.74 8.21
C ALA A 224 -14.45 -5.30 9.65
N LEU A 225 -15.57 -5.22 10.34
CA LEU A 225 -15.74 -5.78 11.70
C LEU A 225 -15.73 -7.31 11.72
N ALA A 226 -16.03 -7.97 10.60
CA ALA A 226 -15.98 -9.41 10.44
C ALA A 226 -14.55 -9.96 10.18
N LEU A 227 -13.56 -9.09 9.98
CA LEU A 227 -12.18 -9.47 9.74
C LEU A 227 -11.52 -10.11 10.97
N PRO A 228 -10.41 -10.85 10.78
CA PRO A 228 -9.62 -11.35 11.89
C PRO A 228 -9.21 -10.25 12.88
N HIS A 229 -9.21 -10.60 14.17
CA HIS A 229 -8.85 -9.66 15.23
C HIS A 229 -7.45 -9.07 15.01
N GLY A 230 -7.34 -7.75 15.15
CA GLY A 230 -6.08 -7.01 15.06
C GLY A 230 -5.78 -6.39 13.70
N CYS A 231 -6.54 -6.70 12.64
CA CYS A 231 -6.39 -6.05 11.31
C CYS A 231 -6.75 -4.56 11.31
N LEU A 232 -7.53 -4.12 12.30
CA LEU A 232 -7.97 -2.73 12.48
C LEU A 232 -7.44 -2.21 13.83
N LYS A 233 -7.21 -0.90 13.90
CA LYS A 233 -6.90 -0.22 15.17
C LYS A 233 -8.04 -0.39 16.16
N ALA A 234 -7.73 -0.66 17.43
CA ALA A 234 -8.74 -0.92 18.44
C ALA A 234 -9.67 0.29 18.66
N GLU A 235 -9.12 1.49 18.49
CA GLU A 235 -9.78 2.78 18.66
C GLU A 235 -10.90 3.00 17.63
N VAL A 236 -10.81 2.40 16.45
CA VAL A 236 -11.78 2.58 15.37
C VAL A 236 -13.00 1.67 15.51
N LEU A 237 -12.90 0.58 16.29
CA LEU A 237 -13.93 -0.46 16.36
C LEU A 237 -15.28 0.07 16.84
N ALA A 238 -15.28 0.91 17.88
CA ALA A 238 -16.50 1.50 18.42
C ALA A 238 -17.19 2.43 17.40
N SER A 239 -16.39 3.17 16.63
CA SER A 239 -16.87 4.05 15.55
C SER A 239 -17.54 3.23 14.44
N LEU A 240 -16.86 2.20 13.95
CA LEU A 240 -17.40 1.31 12.91
C LEU A 240 -18.66 0.56 13.35
N GLN A 241 -18.77 0.20 14.64
CA GLN A 241 -19.97 -0.44 15.20
C GLN A 241 -21.16 0.51 15.32
N ALA A 242 -20.90 1.79 15.58
CA ALA A 242 -21.94 2.81 15.69
C ALA A 242 -22.40 3.35 14.34
N MET A 243 -21.56 3.18 13.31
CA MET A 243 -21.83 3.65 11.96
C MET A 243 -23.05 2.94 11.37
N PRO A 244 -23.97 3.65 10.68
CA PRO A 244 -25.15 3.03 10.12
C PRO A 244 -24.78 1.97 9.08
N HIS A 245 -25.37 0.79 9.25
CA HIS A 245 -25.42 -0.28 8.26
C HIS A 245 -26.27 0.18 7.08
N SER A 246 -25.71 1.02 6.21
CA SER A 246 -26.44 1.59 5.09
C SER A 246 -26.15 0.81 3.82
N SER A 247 -27.23 0.35 3.16
CA SER A 247 -27.19 0.00 1.75
C SER A 247 -26.74 1.23 0.95
N TYR A 248 -25.98 1.02 -0.12
CA TYR A 248 -25.56 2.08 -1.04
C TYR A 248 -26.72 3.02 -1.41
N GLN A 249 -26.52 4.33 -1.21
CA GLN A 249 -27.48 5.39 -1.50
C GLN A 249 -26.95 6.29 -2.63
N PRO A 250 -27.43 6.13 -3.87
CA PRO A 250 -26.93 6.90 -5.01
C PRO A 250 -27.27 8.39 -4.94
N ASN A 251 -28.22 8.78 -4.10
CA ASN A 251 -28.61 10.18 -3.89
C ASN A 251 -27.90 10.84 -2.70
N ALA A 252 -26.95 10.15 -2.07
CA ALA A 252 -26.16 10.74 -0.99
C ALA A 252 -25.39 11.96 -1.49
N HIS A 253 -25.27 12.96 -0.63
CA HIS A 253 -24.58 14.19 -0.96
C HIS A 253 -23.10 13.92 -1.19
N ILE A 254 -22.49 13.03 -0.40
CA ILE A 254 -21.12 12.55 -0.59
C ILE A 254 -21.15 11.09 -1.03
N ILE A 255 -20.55 10.77 -2.17
CA ILE A 255 -20.35 9.37 -2.59
C ILE A 255 -18.86 9.07 -2.58
N ILE A 256 -18.49 8.01 -1.87
CA ILE A 256 -17.12 7.46 -1.84
C ILE A 256 -17.18 6.11 -2.53
N SER A 257 -16.53 5.96 -3.69
CA SER A 257 -16.70 4.76 -4.52
C SER A 257 -15.38 4.20 -5.00
N GLY A 258 -15.32 2.88 -5.17
CA GLY A 258 -14.22 2.21 -5.83
C GLY A 258 -14.13 2.64 -7.30
N ASP A 259 -12.92 2.60 -7.85
CA ASP A 259 -12.47 3.15 -9.14
C ASP A 259 -11.73 4.50 -9.01
N PRO A 260 -10.49 4.49 -8.48
CA PRO A 260 -9.69 5.71 -8.34
C PRO A 260 -9.35 6.39 -9.69
N ASP A 261 -9.51 5.69 -10.82
CA ASP A 261 -9.26 6.23 -12.15
C ASP A 261 -10.48 6.95 -12.75
N GLY A 262 -11.67 6.69 -12.20
CA GLY A 262 -12.93 7.26 -12.64
C GLY A 262 -13.28 6.96 -14.09
N LEU A 263 -13.01 5.73 -14.52
CA LEU A 263 -13.23 5.20 -15.87
C LEU A 263 -14.29 4.09 -15.92
N GLY A 264 -14.62 3.48 -14.79
CA GLY A 264 -15.52 2.32 -14.70
C GLY A 264 -16.53 2.42 -13.56
N GLY A 265 -17.32 1.35 -13.45
CA GLY A 265 -18.25 1.13 -12.35
C GLY A 265 -19.19 2.31 -12.06
N GLU A 266 -19.42 2.51 -10.77
CA GLU A 266 -20.35 3.49 -10.25
C GLU A 266 -19.84 4.94 -10.44
N VAL A 267 -18.51 5.14 -10.35
CA VAL A 267 -17.89 6.44 -10.61
C VAL A 267 -18.18 6.91 -12.04
N ALA A 268 -17.98 6.06 -13.05
CA ALA A 268 -18.25 6.43 -14.44
C ALA A 268 -19.73 6.72 -14.71
N ARG A 269 -20.64 5.99 -14.04
CA ARG A 269 -22.08 6.23 -14.12
C ARG A 269 -22.44 7.62 -13.58
N LEU A 270 -22.00 7.93 -12.35
CA LEU A 270 -22.28 9.21 -11.69
C LEU A 270 -21.69 10.39 -12.45
N LEU A 271 -20.45 10.28 -12.95
CA LEU A 271 -19.83 11.33 -13.76
C LEU A 271 -20.60 11.63 -15.06
N LYS A 272 -21.33 10.64 -15.59
CA LYS A 272 -22.14 10.79 -16.80
C LYS A 272 -23.53 11.34 -16.50
N GLU A 273 -24.17 10.87 -15.44
CA GLU A 273 -25.57 11.18 -15.10
C GLU A 273 -25.71 12.45 -14.25
N GLU A 274 -24.70 12.77 -13.44
CA GLU A 274 -24.67 13.89 -12.50
C GLU A 274 -23.38 14.72 -12.69
N PRO A 275 -23.22 15.38 -13.85
CA PRO A 275 -21.96 16.06 -14.23
C PRO A 275 -21.62 17.27 -13.33
N ASP A 276 -22.58 17.77 -12.56
CA ASP A 276 -22.39 18.90 -11.63
C ASP A 276 -21.78 18.49 -10.28
N ARG A 277 -21.52 17.19 -10.07
CA ARG A 277 -20.82 16.72 -8.87
C ARG A 277 -19.40 17.28 -8.79
N THR A 278 -19.03 17.77 -7.62
CA THR A 278 -17.65 18.12 -7.32
C THR A 278 -16.83 16.86 -7.16
N VAL A 279 -15.92 16.62 -8.10
CA VAL A 279 -15.02 15.45 -8.07
C VAL A 279 -13.76 15.80 -7.29
N ILE A 280 -13.40 14.98 -6.31
CA ILE A 280 -12.20 15.14 -5.49
C ILE A 280 -11.37 13.86 -5.57
N TYR A 281 -10.26 13.90 -6.30
CA TYR A 281 -9.31 12.80 -6.33
C TYR A 281 -8.38 12.86 -5.11
N THR A 282 -8.21 11.73 -4.41
CA THR A 282 -7.47 11.68 -3.15
C THR A 282 -6.20 10.83 -3.17
N GLY A 283 -5.86 10.23 -4.32
CA GLY A 283 -4.71 9.34 -4.48
C GLY A 283 -3.74 9.77 -5.56
N TYR A 284 -3.06 8.79 -6.15
CA TYR A 284 -2.33 8.98 -7.39
C TYR A 284 -3.27 9.50 -8.49
N LEU A 285 -2.81 10.47 -9.28
CA LEU A 285 -3.59 11.01 -10.39
C LEU A 285 -3.22 10.28 -11.70
N PRO A 286 -4.06 9.35 -12.18
CA PRO A 286 -3.92 8.82 -13.52
C PRO A 286 -4.16 9.92 -14.57
N ARG A 287 -3.89 9.60 -15.84
CA ARG A 287 -3.90 10.58 -16.92
C ARG A 287 -5.21 11.38 -17.01
N LYS A 288 -6.37 10.73 -16.90
CA LYS A 288 -7.68 11.41 -16.91
C LYS A 288 -7.83 12.37 -15.73
N ALA A 289 -7.59 11.90 -14.51
CA ALA A 289 -7.68 12.73 -13.31
C ALA A 289 -6.74 13.96 -13.37
N LYS A 290 -5.52 13.79 -13.91
CA LYS A 290 -4.60 14.93 -14.15
C LYS A 290 -5.20 15.97 -15.08
N LEU A 291 -5.85 15.54 -16.17
CA LEU A 291 -6.50 16.43 -17.12
C LEU A 291 -7.68 17.16 -16.47
N ASP A 292 -8.55 16.44 -15.76
CA ASP A 292 -9.71 17.01 -15.07
C ASP A 292 -9.30 18.10 -14.06
N VAL A 293 -8.28 17.81 -13.23
CA VAL A 293 -7.73 18.76 -12.25
C VAL A 293 -7.10 19.97 -12.95
N SER A 294 -6.28 19.75 -13.99
CA SER A 294 -5.63 20.86 -14.72
C SER A 294 -6.64 21.77 -15.44
N ALA A 295 -7.80 21.24 -15.80
CA ALA A 295 -8.90 21.98 -16.43
C ALA A 295 -9.85 22.65 -15.41
N GLY A 296 -9.58 22.52 -14.10
CA GLY A 296 -10.43 23.06 -13.04
C GLY A 296 -11.78 22.34 -12.88
N LYS A 297 -11.92 21.12 -13.41
CA LYS A 297 -13.14 20.30 -13.33
C LYS A 297 -13.18 19.37 -12.11
N ALA A 298 -12.04 19.21 -11.44
CA ALA A 298 -11.90 18.37 -10.26
C ALA A 298 -10.86 18.96 -9.31
N HIS A 299 -10.95 18.59 -8.05
CA HIS A 299 -9.94 18.88 -7.03
C HIS A 299 -9.01 17.69 -6.83
N SER A 300 -7.79 17.97 -6.36
CA SER A 300 -6.83 16.95 -5.93
C SER A 300 -6.43 17.25 -4.50
N LEU A 301 -6.85 16.40 -3.57
CA LEU A 301 -6.55 16.51 -2.14
C LEU A 301 -6.01 15.17 -1.64
N ARG A 302 -4.69 15.05 -1.51
CA ARG A 302 -4.04 13.77 -1.20
C ARG A 302 -4.39 13.29 0.20
N TRP A 303 -5.05 12.14 0.28
CA TRP A 303 -5.23 11.40 1.51
C TRP A 303 -4.02 10.48 1.70
N ASN A 304 -3.20 10.80 2.69
CA ASN A 304 -1.91 10.15 2.88
C ASN A 304 -2.08 8.69 3.31
N VAL A 305 -1.63 7.80 2.44
CA VAL A 305 -1.55 6.34 2.67
C VAL A 305 -0.15 5.79 2.39
N HIS A 306 0.82 6.65 2.12
CA HIS A 306 2.23 6.32 1.92
C HIS A 306 3.07 7.24 2.84
N PRO A 307 4.34 6.93 3.12
CA PRO A 307 5.14 7.75 4.01
C PRO A 307 5.40 9.13 3.41
N ARG A 308 5.33 10.15 4.26
CA ARG A 308 5.88 11.47 3.98
C ARG A 308 7.39 11.46 4.20
N LYS A 309 8.04 12.55 3.80
CA LYS A 309 9.47 12.79 4.03
C LYS A 309 9.88 12.58 5.50
N GLN A 310 9.11 13.09 6.46
CA GLN A 310 9.39 12.86 7.88
C GLN A 310 9.24 11.39 8.30
N ASP A 311 8.30 10.65 7.71
CA ASP A 311 8.04 9.25 8.02
C ASP A 311 9.13 8.34 7.43
N LEU A 312 9.70 8.71 6.27
CA LEU A 312 10.91 8.07 5.70
C LEU A 312 12.10 8.23 6.65
N LYS A 313 12.34 9.46 7.13
CA LYS A 313 13.43 9.74 8.07
C LYS A 313 13.24 8.98 9.38
N TRP A 314 12.02 8.98 9.92
CA TRP A 314 11.69 8.21 11.12
C TRP A 314 11.99 6.72 10.93
N MET A 315 11.58 6.12 9.80
CA MET A 315 11.83 4.71 9.51
C MET A 315 13.33 4.40 9.46
N VAL A 316 14.13 5.21 8.77
CA VAL A 316 15.58 5.02 8.69
C VAL A 316 16.25 5.11 10.05
N ASP A 317 15.86 6.10 10.88
CA ASP A 317 16.40 6.25 12.23
C ASP A 317 15.98 5.10 13.15
N HIS A 318 14.72 4.67 13.05
CA HIS A 318 14.16 3.59 13.87
C HIS A 318 14.83 2.25 13.57
N LEU A 319 15.03 1.93 12.28
CA LEU A 319 15.71 0.72 11.84
C LEU A 319 17.22 0.74 12.14
N GLN A 320 17.80 1.92 12.37
CA GLN A 320 19.24 2.12 12.53
C GLN A 320 20.04 1.56 11.35
N CYS A 321 19.46 1.61 10.15
CA CYS A 321 20.02 0.92 8.99
C CYS A 321 21.28 1.61 8.47
N THR A 322 22.22 0.80 8.00
CA THR A 322 23.46 1.30 7.35
C THR A 322 23.27 1.50 5.84
N GLN A 323 22.29 0.81 5.26
CA GLN A 323 21.92 0.90 3.86
C GLN A 323 20.40 1.05 3.74
N CYS A 324 19.95 2.07 3.03
CA CYS A 324 18.55 2.36 2.77
C CYS A 324 18.34 2.61 1.28
N LEU A 325 17.45 1.82 0.67
CA LEU A 325 17.08 1.94 -0.74
C LEU A 325 15.59 2.33 -0.82
N PRO A 326 15.28 3.61 -1.13
CA PRO A 326 13.91 4.04 -1.43
C PRO A 326 13.40 3.40 -2.73
N LEU A 327 12.15 2.94 -2.69
CA LEU A 327 11.46 2.30 -3.80
C LEU A 327 10.24 3.11 -4.26
N PHE A 328 9.71 2.76 -5.42
CA PHE A 328 8.46 3.24 -6.02
C PHE A 328 8.41 4.72 -6.41
N HIS A 329 9.56 5.40 -6.42
CA HIS A 329 9.64 6.80 -6.80
C HIS A 329 10.96 7.16 -7.52
N PRO A 330 10.95 8.13 -8.46
CA PRO A 330 12.18 8.64 -9.06
C PRO A 330 13.07 9.39 -8.07
N ILE A 331 14.35 9.00 -7.99
CA ILE A 331 15.37 9.71 -7.21
C ILE A 331 16.07 10.71 -8.14
N ASN A 332 15.45 11.88 -8.33
CA ASN A 332 15.93 12.89 -9.27
C ASN A 332 17.17 13.65 -8.75
N ASN A 333 17.30 13.83 -7.44
CA ASN A 333 18.39 14.57 -6.79
C ASN A 333 18.89 13.80 -5.57
N ILE A 334 19.97 13.03 -5.73
CA ILE A 334 20.49 12.18 -4.67
C ILE A 334 20.97 12.97 -3.44
N GLN A 335 21.48 14.20 -3.63
CA GLN A 335 21.94 15.04 -2.52
C GLN A 335 20.78 15.50 -1.64
N GLU A 336 19.64 15.83 -2.26
CA GLU A 336 18.42 16.21 -1.55
C GLU A 336 17.83 15.03 -0.77
N TRP A 337 17.83 13.84 -1.36
CA TRP A 337 17.43 12.64 -0.64
C TRP A 337 18.38 12.32 0.53
N ALA A 338 19.69 12.38 0.31
CA ALA A 338 20.68 12.13 1.35
C ALA A 338 20.60 13.13 2.51
N SER A 339 20.25 14.40 2.24
CA SER A 339 20.02 15.38 3.30
C SER A 339 18.74 15.11 4.10
N CYS A 340 17.74 14.47 3.50
CA CYS A 340 16.47 14.14 4.14
C CYS A 340 16.54 12.84 4.94
N ILE A 341 16.93 11.74 4.30
CA ILE A 341 16.90 10.40 4.92
C ILE A 341 18.25 9.97 5.50
N GLY A 342 19.32 10.70 5.24
CA GLY A 342 20.64 10.50 5.84
C GLY A 342 21.65 9.74 4.97
N PRO A 343 22.85 9.48 5.51
CA PRO A 343 23.98 8.92 4.76
C PRO A 343 23.83 7.43 4.42
N SER A 344 22.82 6.76 4.95
CA SER A 344 22.51 5.35 4.62
C SER A 344 21.91 5.19 3.23
N LEU A 345 21.49 6.28 2.55
CA LEU A 345 20.95 6.22 1.20
C LEU A 345 21.91 5.52 0.23
N ILE A 346 21.41 4.50 -0.44
CA ILE A 346 22.08 3.77 -1.52
C ILE A 346 21.24 3.80 -2.81
N THR A 347 21.88 3.47 -3.93
CA THR A 347 21.25 3.44 -5.26
C THR A 347 21.51 2.12 -6.01
N GLN A 348 22.28 1.21 -5.41
CA GLN A 348 22.55 -0.11 -5.96
C GLN A 348 21.33 -1.00 -5.76
N THR A 349 20.88 -1.64 -6.85
CA THR A 349 19.74 -2.57 -6.85
C THR A 349 20.13 -4.03 -6.67
N HIS A 350 21.43 -4.34 -6.75
CA HIS A 350 21.99 -5.65 -6.45
C HIS A 350 22.93 -5.54 -5.26
N LEU A 351 22.51 -6.14 -4.15
CA LEU A 351 23.15 -5.99 -2.85
C LEU A 351 23.62 -7.34 -2.36
N ARG A 352 24.78 -7.34 -1.70
CA ARG A 352 25.34 -8.51 -1.03
C ARG A 352 25.53 -8.16 0.43
N ILE A 353 24.92 -8.94 1.31
CA ILE A 353 24.94 -8.72 2.75
C ILE A 353 25.73 -9.85 3.38
N CYS A 354 26.66 -9.54 4.28
CA CYS A 354 27.36 -10.54 5.08
C CYS A 354 26.35 -11.19 6.03
N ALA A 355 26.20 -12.51 5.94
CA ALA A 355 25.20 -13.27 6.69
C ALA A 355 25.65 -13.59 8.11
#